data_AF-A0A7R9QGJ0-F1
#
_entry.id   AF-A0A7R9QGJ0-F1
#
_cell.length_a   1.000
_cell.length_b   1.000
_cell.length_c   1.000
_cell.angle_alpha   90.00
_cell.angle_beta   90.00
_cell.angle_gamma   90.00
#
_symmetry.space_group_name_H-M   'P 1'
#
loop_
_entity.id
_entity.type
_entity.pdbx_description
1 polymer ?
#
loop_
_entity_poly.entity_id
_entity_poly.type
_entity_poly.pdbx_seq_one_letter_code
_entity_poly.pdbx_strand_id
1 'polypeptide(L)'
;MFELFGGTGRVGAGEECLVVAECGQNHNGDVNIAMKMISESKHTIHANCVKFQKSDLKSKFNVKALRRPYDSINSWGPTYGEHKRFLELTDEQFLYLKDYAKNEDILFTASAMDSKSLEFLAQIDVPFIKIGSGDVDNYPMLEKAAKYDKPLFVSTGMHDLEVVKTVYNLITPINKRLCLLHCVSAYPTPFEDINLQVITDYKNLFPSAVIGYSGHELGTEVSVGAVALGAKVLERHLTLDKTMKGTDHSCSLEPQEFAQMVTQIRNLEASTRDEQFLYLKDYAKNEDILFTASAMDSKSLEFLALIDVPFIKIGSGDVDNYPMLEKAAKYDKPLFVSTGMHDLGVVKTVYNLITPINKRLCLLHCVSAYPTPFQDINLQVITDYKNLFPSAVIGYSGHELGTEVSVGAVALGAKVLERHLTLDKTMKGTDHSCSLEPQEFAQMVTQIRNLELALTPHRPKNLELALTPHRPKCRQESEWSCYRKLGKSIVAKQFLSKGTVLSLDLIDIKVAEPFGINASKVFDILGLRVNKDIGFDESIQFDDLCQTD
;
A
#
# COMPACT_ATOMS: atom_id res chain seq x y z
N MET A 1 11.21 0.36 8.06
CA MET A 1 10.30 1.26 8.80
C MET A 1 9.95 0.58 10.11
N PHE A 2 9.82 1.33 11.21
CA PHE A 2 9.29 0.82 12.47
C PHE A 2 8.59 1.92 13.27
N GLU A 3 7.83 1.51 14.28
CA GLU A 3 7.15 2.39 15.23
C GLU A 3 8.05 2.75 16.41
N LEU A 4 7.98 4.02 16.83
CA LEU A 4 8.61 4.50 18.06
C LEU A 4 7.91 3.92 19.29
N PHE A 5 8.62 3.86 20.42
CA PHE A 5 8.03 3.35 21.66
C PHE A 5 6.82 4.19 22.09
N GLY A 6 5.79 3.52 22.61
CA GLY A 6 4.54 4.14 23.05
C GLY A 6 3.61 4.63 21.93
N GLY A 7 3.85 4.23 20.67
CA GLY A 7 3.03 4.64 19.53
C GLY A 7 3.16 6.13 19.17
N THR A 8 4.31 6.70 19.50
CA THR A 8 4.59 8.15 19.40
C THR A 8 4.97 8.61 17.99
N GLY A 9 4.99 7.69 17.01
CA GLY A 9 5.31 7.99 15.62
C GLY A 9 5.94 6.79 14.90
N ARG A 10 6.25 6.96 13.61
CA ARG A 10 6.95 5.98 12.78
C ARG A 10 8.18 6.60 12.15
N VAL A 11 9.17 5.76 11.86
CA VAL A 11 10.42 6.18 11.22
C VAL A 11 10.81 5.17 10.13
N GLY A 12 11.17 5.66 8.96
CA GLY A 12 11.75 4.85 7.88
C GLY A 12 11.22 5.23 6.49
N ALA A 13 11.32 4.29 5.54
CA ALA A 13 10.83 4.51 4.18
C ALA A 13 9.34 4.85 4.16
N GLY A 14 8.94 5.85 3.36
CA GLY A 14 7.56 6.34 3.29
C GLY A 14 7.15 7.32 4.39
N GLU A 15 7.98 7.53 5.41
CA GLU A 15 7.75 8.52 6.48
C GLU A 15 8.63 9.76 6.25
N GLU A 16 8.20 10.92 6.77
CA GLU A 16 9.03 12.12 6.88
C GLU A 16 10.28 11.85 7.73
N CYS A 17 11.36 12.57 7.45
CA CYS A 17 12.59 12.49 8.22
C CYS A 17 12.35 13.00 9.65
N LEU A 18 12.71 12.16 10.63
CA LEU A 18 12.67 12.51 12.04
C LEU A 18 13.82 13.45 12.37
N VAL A 19 13.50 14.71 12.65
CA VAL A 19 14.50 15.74 13.02
C VAL A 19 14.66 15.80 14.54
N VAL A 20 15.89 15.57 15.00
CA VAL A 20 16.31 15.55 16.41
C VAL A 20 17.18 16.77 16.71
N ALA A 21 16.70 17.64 17.59
CA ALA A 21 17.46 18.75 18.17
C ALA A 21 18.30 18.25 19.36
N GLU A 22 19.60 18.04 19.13
CA GLU A 22 20.55 17.60 20.16
C GLU A 22 20.92 18.79 21.06
N CYS A 23 20.34 18.85 22.25
CA CYS A 23 20.69 19.82 23.28
C CYS A 23 22.02 19.46 23.97
N GLY A 24 22.38 18.18 23.97
CA GLY A 24 23.66 17.70 24.50
C GLY A 24 23.94 18.22 25.91
N GLN A 25 25.06 18.93 26.07
CA GLN A 25 25.41 19.68 27.29
C GLN A 25 25.39 21.21 27.10
N ASN A 26 24.84 21.71 25.99
CA ASN A 26 24.74 23.16 25.70
C ASN A 26 23.82 23.91 26.67
N HIS A 27 23.08 23.19 27.52
CA HIS A 27 22.37 23.76 28.66
C HIS A 27 23.29 24.20 29.81
N ASN A 28 24.60 23.91 29.74
CA ASN A 28 25.61 24.36 30.69
C ASN A 28 25.31 24.04 32.17
N GLY A 29 24.69 22.88 32.41
CA GLY A 29 24.27 22.45 33.76
C GLY A 29 23.04 23.18 34.33
N ASP A 30 22.41 24.08 33.57
CA ASP A 30 21.23 24.84 33.99
C ASP A 30 19.94 24.26 33.38
N VAL A 31 19.03 23.82 34.25
CA VAL A 31 17.73 23.26 33.86
C VAL A 31 16.83 24.29 33.16
N ASN A 32 16.95 25.58 33.49
CA ASN A 32 16.15 26.63 32.85
C ASN A 32 16.60 26.86 31.40
N ILE A 33 17.91 26.76 31.14
CA ILE A 33 18.44 26.81 29.78
C ILE A 33 17.94 25.58 29.01
N ALA A 34 17.99 24.39 29.61
CA ALA A 34 17.43 23.18 28.99
C ALA A 34 15.94 23.32 28.64
N MET A 35 15.10 23.86 29.54
CA MET A 35 13.69 24.15 29.25
C MET A 35 13.53 25.12 28.08
N LYS A 36 14.33 26.19 28.04
CA LYS A 36 14.29 27.14 26.93
C LYS A 36 14.68 26.49 25.60
N MET A 37 15.67 25.60 25.59
CA MET A 37 16.02 24.83 24.40
C MET A 37 14.88 23.92 23.93
N ILE A 38 14.12 23.33 24.86
CA ILE A 38 12.92 22.54 24.54
C ILE A 38 11.86 23.43 23.87
N SER A 39 11.58 24.59 24.48
CA SER A 39 10.64 25.57 23.94
C SER A 39 11.02 26.02 22.52
N GLU A 40 12.28 26.41 22.30
CA GLU A 40 12.76 26.81 20.96
C GLU A 40 12.66 25.65 19.95
N SER A 41 12.93 24.42 20.39
CA SER A 41 12.84 23.23 19.53
C SER A 41 11.42 22.98 19.01
N LYS A 42 10.40 23.21 19.84
CA LYS A 42 9.00 23.06 19.42
C LYS A 42 8.51 24.27 18.61
N HIS A 43 8.69 25.47 19.16
CA HIS A 43 7.95 26.66 18.71
C HIS A 43 8.64 27.42 17.59
N THR A 44 9.97 27.37 17.53
CA THR A 44 10.76 28.06 16.51
C THR A 44 11.26 27.10 15.44
N ILE A 45 11.81 25.96 15.86
CA ILE A 45 12.47 25.00 14.97
C ILE A 45 11.46 24.04 14.34
N HIS A 46 10.36 23.76 15.04
CA HIS A 46 9.41 22.70 14.70
C HIS A 46 10.07 21.32 14.57
N ALA A 47 11.06 21.04 15.43
CA ALA A 47 11.71 19.74 15.52
C ALA A 47 10.73 18.67 16.02
N ASN A 48 10.95 17.41 15.62
CA ASN A 48 10.13 16.30 16.09
C ASN A 48 10.53 15.85 17.50
N CYS A 49 11.82 15.95 17.84
CA CYS A 49 12.36 15.44 19.08
C CYS A 49 13.50 16.32 19.62
N VAL A 50 13.54 16.47 20.93
CA VAL A 50 14.70 17.01 21.68
C VAL A 50 15.48 15.87 22.32
N LYS A 51 16.81 15.96 22.26
CA LYS A 51 17.71 14.97 22.85
C LYS A 51 18.72 15.60 23.80
N PHE A 52 18.99 14.93 24.91
CA PHE A 52 20.01 15.28 25.90
C PHE A 52 21.07 14.17 26.04
N GLN A 53 22.07 14.37 26.90
CA GLN A 53 23.04 13.33 27.25
C GLN A 53 22.89 12.95 28.73
N LYS A 54 22.67 11.66 29.02
CA LYS A 54 22.58 11.16 30.40
C LYS A 54 23.83 10.36 30.74
N SER A 55 24.50 10.72 31.84
CA SER A 55 25.64 9.96 32.35
C SER A 55 25.62 9.72 33.86
N ASP A 56 26.27 8.65 34.31
CA ASP A 56 26.78 8.43 35.67
C ASP A 56 28.31 8.43 35.58
N LEU A 57 28.92 9.49 36.13
CA LEU A 57 30.36 9.71 35.98
C LEU A 57 31.23 8.58 36.54
N LYS A 58 30.77 7.87 37.58
CA LYS A 58 31.52 6.77 38.19
C LYS A 58 31.42 5.48 37.36
N SER A 59 30.29 5.28 36.69
CA SER A 59 30.07 4.18 35.74
C SER A 59 30.82 4.41 34.44
N LYS A 60 30.90 5.67 33.98
CA LYS A 60 31.52 6.03 32.70
C LYS A 60 33.04 6.18 32.77
N PHE A 61 33.56 6.80 33.83
CA PHE A 61 34.97 7.17 33.92
C PHE A 61 35.68 6.51 35.09
N ASN A 62 36.92 6.07 34.87
CA ASN A 62 37.79 5.68 35.96
C ASN A 62 38.29 6.92 36.74
N VAL A 63 38.80 6.68 37.96
CA VAL A 63 39.26 7.75 38.86
C VAL A 63 40.36 8.62 38.24
N LYS A 64 41.26 8.05 37.42
CA LYS A 64 42.33 8.81 36.77
C LYS A 64 41.80 9.76 35.71
N ALA A 65 40.83 9.32 34.89
CA ALA A 65 40.18 10.15 33.89
C ALA A 65 39.44 11.34 34.53
N LEU A 66 38.75 11.11 35.64
CA LEU A 66 38.08 12.18 36.39
C LEU A 66 39.05 13.20 37.01
N ARG A 67 40.26 12.76 37.40
CA ARG A 67 41.30 13.63 37.98
C ARG A 67 42.19 14.31 36.93
N ARG A 68 42.03 13.99 35.64
CA ARG A 68 42.84 14.56 34.56
C ARG A 68 42.68 16.09 34.58
N PRO A 69 43.77 16.88 34.58
CA PRO A 69 43.70 18.33 34.43
C PRO A 69 42.93 18.71 33.17
N TYR A 70 42.09 19.74 33.26
CA TYR A 70 41.32 20.25 32.13
C TYR A 70 41.35 21.78 32.12
N ASP A 71 42.30 22.32 31.35
CA ASP A 71 42.69 23.73 31.30
C ASP A 71 42.19 24.46 30.03
N SER A 72 41.19 23.89 29.36
CA SER A 72 40.51 24.54 28.25
C SER A 72 39.75 25.80 28.69
N ILE A 73 39.62 26.80 27.81
CA ILE A 73 38.76 27.97 28.03
C ILE A 73 37.29 27.59 28.32
N ASN A 74 36.86 26.42 27.83
CA ASN A 74 35.53 25.87 28.06
C ASN A 74 35.40 25.09 29.38
N SER A 75 36.47 25.03 30.19
CA SER A 75 36.48 24.25 31.42
C SER A 75 35.65 24.87 32.53
N TRP A 76 34.84 24.06 33.22
CA TRP A 76 34.02 24.47 34.37
C TRP A 76 34.65 24.08 35.72
N GLY A 77 35.87 23.54 35.70
CA GLY A 77 36.64 23.20 36.90
C GLY A 77 38.05 22.70 36.55
N PRO A 78 39.00 22.69 37.49
CA PRO A 78 40.41 22.33 37.25
C PRO A 78 40.62 20.90 36.71
N THR A 79 39.66 20.00 36.92
CA THR A 79 39.73 18.61 36.44
C THR A 79 38.58 18.28 35.49
N TYR A 80 38.80 17.30 34.60
CA TYR A 80 37.76 16.84 33.68
C TYR A 80 36.51 16.34 34.42
N GLY A 81 36.69 15.70 35.59
CA GLY A 81 35.59 15.24 36.42
C GLY A 81 34.80 16.38 37.06
N GLU A 82 35.44 17.50 37.43
CA GLU A 82 34.73 18.69 37.92
C GLU A 82 33.97 19.40 36.79
N HIS A 83 34.59 19.53 35.61
CA HIS A 83 33.92 20.05 34.43
C HIS A 83 32.68 19.21 34.06
N LYS A 84 32.80 17.87 34.01
CA LYS A 84 31.66 17.00 33.71
C LYS A 84 30.58 17.09 34.79
N ARG A 85 30.95 17.08 36.08
CA ARG A 85 29.98 17.18 37.20
C ARG A 85 29.17 18.48 37.16
N PHE A 86 29.79 19.60 36.77
CA PHE A 86 29.09 20.86 36.61
C PHE A 86 27.98 20.78 35.54
N LEU A 87 28.19 20.00 34.49
CA LEU A 87 27.27 19.85 33.36
C LEU A 87 26.20 18.76 33.56
N GLU A 88 26.30 17.93 34.61
CA GLU A 88 25.31 16.86 34.84
C GLU A 88 24.00 17.41 35.39
N LEU A 89 22.89 16.99 34.80
CA LEU A 89 21.55 17.16 35.38
C LEU A 89 21.21 15.92 36.22
N THR A 90 20.53 16.15 37.33
CA THR A 90 20.03 15.08 38.21
C THR A 90 18.90 14.29 37.54
N ASP A 91 18.62 13.08 38.04
CA ASP A 91 17.51 12.25 37.56
C ASP A 91 16.16 12.96 37.72
N GLU A 92 15.96 13.70 38.82
CA GLU A 92 14.76 14.51 39.08
C GLU A 92 14.60 15.63 38.03
N GLN A 93 15.68 16.33 37.70
CA GLN A 93 15.67 17.34 36.64
C GLN A 93 15.38 16.72 35.26
N PHE A 94 15.92 15.52 34.97
CA PHE A 94 15.64 14.81 33.72
C PHE A 94 14.16 14.41 33.59
N LEU A 95 13.55 13.92 34.67
CA LEU A 95 12.11 13.61 34.71
C LEU A 95 11.27 14.86 34.52
N TYR A 96 11.65 15.95 35.18
CA TYR A 96 10.99 17.24 35.03
C TYR A 96 11.07 17.78 33.58
N LEU A 97 12.24 17.68 32.93
CA LEU A 97 12.40 18.08 31.52
C LEU A 97 11.59 17.19 30.57
N LYS A 98 11.47 15.89 30.84
CA LYS A 98 10.61 14.98 30.07
C LYS A 98 9.14 15.41 30.18
N ASP A 99 8.66 15.69 31.39
CA ASP A 99 7.28 16.14 31.60
C ASP A 99 7.02 17.51 30.96
N TYR A 100 8.00 18.41 31.03
CA TYR A 100 7.96 19.69 30.34
C TYR A 100 7.84 19.52 28.81
N ALA A 101 8.70 18.70 28.20
CA ALA A 101 8.64 18.40 26.77
C ALA A 101 7.31 17.76 26.35
N LYS A 102 6.74 16.89 27.19
CA LYS A 102 5.41 16.33 26.97
C LYS A 102 4.32 17.41 26.95
N ASN A 103 4.38 18.38 27.87
CA ASN A 103 3.42 19.49 27.91
C ASN A 103 3.59 20.44 26.71
N GLU A 104 4.80 20.58 26.18
CA GLU A 104 5.10 21.33 24.96
C GLU A 104 4.80 20.52 23.68
N ASP A 105 4.31 19.27 23.78
CA ASP A 105 4.01 18.40 22.63
C ASP A 105 5.25 18.14 21.74
N ILE A 106 6.41 17.85 22.34
CA ILE A 106 7.63 17.44 21.64
C ILE A 106 8.21 16.16 22.24
N LEU A 107 8.73 15.28 21.38
CA LEU A 107 9.33 14.03 21.84
C LEU A 107 10.62 14.29 22.63
N PHE A 108 10.79 13.61 23.77
CA PHE A 108 11.96 13.75 24.62
C PHE A 108 12.76 12.45 24.67
N THR A 109 14.07 12.52 24.47
CA THR A 109 14.98 11.38 24.63
C THR A 109 16.37 11.82 25.10
N ALA A 110 17.28 10.85 25.29
CA ALA A 110 18.67 11.10 25.58
C ALA A 110 19.60 10.01 25.02
N SER A 111 20.88 10.36 24.88
CA SER A 111 21.97 9.41 24.73
C SER A 111 22.28 8.73 26.07
N ALA A 112 22.25 7.40 26.10
CA ALA A 112 22.80 6.62 27.20
C ALA A 112 24.33 6.60 27.08
N MET A 113 25.04 7.27 27.99
CA MET A 113 26.50 7.38 27.92
C MET A 113 27.25 6.35 28.79
N ASP A 114 26.50 5.45 29.43
CA ASP A 114 26.97 4.35 30.28
C ASP A 114 25.80 3.41 30.64
N SER A 115 26.12 2.27 31.27
CA SER A 115 25.14 1.24 31.64
C SER A 115 24.06 1.67 32.64
N LYS A 116 24.35 2.58 33.58
CA LYS A 116 23.31 3.06 34.52
C LYS A 116 22.37 4.05 33.86
N SER A 117 22.93 4.93 33.03
CA SER A 117 22.14 5.85 32.23
C SER A 117 21.24 5.10 31.23
N LEU A 118 21.73 4.00 30.65
CA LEU A 118 20.91 3.09 29.85
C LEU A 118 19.74 2.50 30.65
N GLU A 119 19.99 2.00 31.87
CA GLU A 119 18.93 1.47 32.74
C GLU A 119 17.89 2.54 33.09
N PHE A 120 18.34 3.75 33.44
CA PHE A 120 17.45 4.88 33.72
C PHE A 120 16.57 5.20 32.51
N LEU A 121 17.14 5.33 31.31
CA LEU A 121 16.39 5.62 30.09
C LEU A 121 15.45 4.47 29.70
N ALA A 122 15.80 3.22 30.01
CA ALA A 122 14.93 2.09 29.77
C ALA A 122 13.69 2.09 30.70
N GLN A 123 13.83 2.63 31.92
CA GLN A 123 12.75 2.71 32.92
C GLN A 123 11.79 3.87 32.67
N ILE A 124 12.22 4.92 31.97
CA ILE A 124 11.34 6.03 31.59
C ILE A 124 10.80 5.83 30.18
N ASP A 125 9.55 6.26 29.94
CA ASP A 125 8.93 6.17 28.61
C ASP A 125 9.52 7.18 27.61
N VAL A 126 10.74 6.92 27.13
CA VAL A 126 11.35 7.61 25.99
C VAL A 126 11.03 6.85 24.69
N PRO A 127 10.85 7.56 23.56
CA PRO A 127 10.40 6.97 22.29
C PRO A 127 11.46 6.06 21.64
N PHE A 128 12.73 6.28 21.96
CA PHE A 128 13.88 5.48 21.55
C PHE A 128 15.06 5.78 22.47
N ILE A 129 16.08 4.92 22.49
CA ILE A 129 17.34 5.16 23.20
C ILE A 129 18.43 5.44 22.17
N LYS A 130 19.15 6.54 22.36
CA LYS A 130 20.32 6.88 21.54
C LYS A 130 21.58 6.26 22.16
N ILE A 131 22.42 5.65 21.33
CA ILE A 131 23.79 5.27 21.67
C ILE A 131 24.73 6.16 20.86
N GLY A 132 25.65 6.85 21.55
CA GLY A 132 26.62 7.73 20.92
C GLY A 132 27.76 6.97 20.25
N SER A 133 28.44 7.62 19.30
CA SER A 133 29.58 7.05 18.57
C SER A 133 30.72 6.55 19.45
N GLY A 134 30.86 7.08 20.67
CA GLY A 134 31.89 6.65 21.63
C GLY A 134 31.62 5.30 22.30
N ASP A 135 30.42 4.75 22.15
CA ASP A 135 29.98 3.50 22.79
C ASP A 135 29.50 2.44 21.77
N VAL A 136 29.77 2.64 20.48
CA VAL A 136 29.32 1.73 19.41
C VAL A 136 30.10 0.40 19.39
N ASP A 137 31.31 0.36 19.93
CA ASP A 137 32.09 -0.88 20.14
C ASP A 137 31.88 -1.49 21.54
N ASN A 138 31.03 -0.88 22.38
CA ASN A 138 30.66 -1.40 23.70
C ASN A 138 29.58 -2.49 23.56
N TYR A 139 29.96 -3.63 22.97
CA TYR A 139 29.04 -4.74 22.68
C TYR A 139 28.21 -5.22 23.88
N PRO A 140 28.76 -5.35 25.11
CA PRO A 140 27.94 -5.72 26.27
C PRO A 140 26.80 -4.73 26.55
N MET A 141 27.06 -3.42 26.39
CA MET A 141 26.03 -2.40 26.56
C MET A 141 25.01 -2.43 25.43
N LEU A 142 25.45 -2.62 24.18
CA LEU A 142 24.55 -2.74 23.02
C LEU A 142 23.64 -3.97 23.11
N GLU A 143 24.17 -5.12 23.52
CA GLU A 143 23.37 -6.34 23.70
C GLU A 143 22.33 -6.16 24.81
N LYS A 144 22.72 -5.49 25.91
CA LYS A 144 21.79 -5.12 26.98
C LYS A 144 20.73 -4.14 26.49
N ALA A 145 21.12 -3.13 25.72
CA ALA A 145 20.22 -2.13 25.16
C ALA A 145 19.18 -2.78 24.22
N ALA A 146 19.61 -3.73 23.40
CA ALA A 146 18.75 -4.41 22.43
C ALA A 146 17.64 -5.23 23.10
N LYS A 147 17.87 -5.70 24.33
CA LYS A 147 16.87 -6.47 25.10
C LYS A 147 15.77 -5.60 25.70
N TYR A 148 15.95 -4.28 25.75
CA TYR A 148 14.85 -3.39 26.13
C TYR A 148 13.86 -3.25 24.98
N ASP A 149 12.56 -3.17 25.32
CA ASP A 149 11.47 -2.96 24.36
C ASP A 149 11.43 -1.51 23.85
N LYS A 150 12.56 -0.98 23.36
CA LYS A 150 12.70 0.37 22.82
C LYS A 150 13.52 0.34 21.54
N PRO A 151 13.20 1.17 20.53
CA PRO A 151 14.08 1.35 19.37
C PRO A 151 15.47 1.84 19.78
N LEU A 152 16.50 1.45 19.03
CA LEU A 152 17.89 1.85 19.25
C LEU A 152 18.41 2.69 18.09
N PHE A 153 18.97 3.86 18.41
CA PHE A 153 19.52 4.80 17.45
C PHE A 153 21.03 4.91 17.70
N VAL A 154 21.84 4.29 16.86
CA VAL A 154 23.29 4.11 17.09
C VAL A 154 24.07 4.94 16.09
N SER A 155 24.89 5.89 16.56
CA SER A 155 25.81 6.65 15.68
C SER A 155 27.10 5.87 15.51
N THR A 156 27.69 5.95 14.32
CA THR A 156 28.80 5.08 13.91
C THR A 156 30.14 5.82 13.74
N GLY A 157 30.26 7.05 14.25
CA GLY A 157 31.49 7.82 14.12
C GLY A 157 32.68 7.20 14.86
N MET A 158 33.90 7.53 14.44
CA MET A 158 35.17 6.98 14.98
C MET A 158 35.41 5.48 14.73
N HIS A 159 34.54 4.80 13.96
CA HIS A 159 34.61 3.36 13.74
C HIS A 159 34.58 3.01 12.26
N ASP A 160 35.16 1.86 11.91
CA ASP A 160 35.15 1.32 10.56
C ASP A 160 33.86 0.53 10.28
N LEU A 161 33.70 0.12 9.02
CA LEU A 161 32.53 -0.62 8.57
C LEU A 161 32.38 -2.00 9.24
N GLU A 162 33.48 -2.65 9.66
CA GLU A 162 33.43 -3.98 10.27
C GLU A 162 32.84 -3.94 11.68
N VAL A 163 33.12 -2.87 12.44
CA VAL A 163 32.44 -2.62 13.71
C VAL A 163 30.94 -2.43 13.48
N VAL A 164 30.54 -1.63 12.49
CA VAL A 164 29.12 -1.37 12.20
C VAL A 164 28.39 -2.65 11.78
N LYS A 165 29.02 -3.51 10.97
CA LYS A 165 28.49 -4.85 10.64
C LYS A 165 28.31 -5.72 11.88
N THR A 166 29.28 -5.70 12.79
CA THR A 166 29.18 -6.43 14.07
C THR A 166 27.99 -5.93 14.89
N VAL A 167 27.82 -4.62 15.01
CA VAL A 167 26.67 -4.00 15.70
C VAL A 167 25.34 -4.40 15.07
N TYR A 168 25.23 -4.33 13.75
CA TYR A 168 24.03 -4.74 13.02
C TYR A 168 23.69 -6.22 13.29
N ASN A 169 24.67 -7.12 13.20
CA ASN A 169 24.48 -8.54 13.44
C ASN A 169 24.19 -8.89 14.90
N LEU A 170 24.71 -8.09 15.85
CA LEU A 170 24.45 -8.26 17.27
C LEU A 170 23.01 -7.84 17.64
N ILE A 171 22.55 -6.70 17.13
CA ILE A 171 21.28 -6.09 17.55
C ILE A 171 20.08 -6.68 16.79
N THR A 172 20.16 -6.82 15.46
CA THR A 172 18.98 -7.14 14.63
C THR A 172 18.27 -8.46 14.96
N PRO A 173 18.94 -9.52 15.46
CA PRO A 173 18.23 -10.73 15.91
C PRO A 173 17.38 -10.50 17.17
N ILE A 174 17.72 -9.51 17.99
CA ILE A 174 17.07 -9.21 19.27
C ILE A 174 16.04 -8.08 19.09
N ASN A 175 16.40 -7.04 18.35
CA ASN A 175 15.59 -5.84 18.17
C ASN A 175 15.62 -5.36 16.72
N LYS A 176 14.49 -5.52 16.04
CA LYS A 176 14.32 -5.10 14.63
C LYS A 176 14.16 -3.59 14.45
N ARG A 177 14.02 -2.83 15.55
CA ARG A 177 13.83 -1.37 15.53
C ARG A 177 15.17 -0.65 15.70
N LEU A 178 16.09 -0.93 14.79
CA LEU A 178 17.45 -0.35 14.77
C LEU A 178 17.54 0.78 13.75
N CYS A 179 18.07 1.92 14.18
CA CYS A 179 18.54 2.99 13.32
C CYS A 179 20.07 3.15 13.43
N LEU A 180 20.76 3.15 12.28
CA LEU A 180 22.19 3.44 12.17
C LEU A 180 22.38 4.84 11.60
N LEU A 181 23.11 5.69 12.32
CA LEU A 181 23.36 7.08 11.93
C LEU A 181 24.81 7.20 11.47
N HIS A 182 24.99 7.54 10.19
CA HIS A 182 26.29 7.98 9.69
C HIS A 182 26.71 9.24 10.45
N CYS A 183 27.97 9.29 10.88
CA CYS A 183 28.47 10.30 11.78
C CYS A 183 29.99 10.44 11.63
N VAL A 184 30.48 11.68 11.68
CA VAL A 184 31.90 11.98 11.87
C VAL A 184 32.01 12.80 13.15
N SER A 185 32.72 12.27 14.15
CA SER A 185 32.77 12.84 15.50
C SER A 185 33.87 13.91 15.62
N ALA A 186 33.76 14.98 14.84
CA ALA A 186 34.61 16.17 14.91
C ALA A 186 33.73 17.43 15.08
N TYR A 187 34.17 18.42 15.86
CA TYR A 187 33.31 19.52 16.32
C TYR A 187 34.01 20.88 16.09
N PRO A 188 33.89 21.51 14.90
CA PRO A 188 33.11 21.08 13.75
C PRO A 188 33.81 20.04 12.86
N THR A 189 33.03 19.26 12.12
CA THR A 189 33.54 18.34 11.09
C THR A 189 33.92 19.10 9.81
N PRO A 190 35.15 18.95 9.28
CA PRO A 190 35.52 19.47 7.96
C PRO A 190 34.69 18.84 6.83
N PHE A 191 34.30 19.62 5.82
CA PHE A 191 33.39 19.14 4.77
C PHE A 191 33.95 17.95 3.98
N GLU A 192 35.26 17.91 3.74
CA GLU A 192 35.97 16.83 3.06
C GLU A 192 35.91 15.48 3.80
N ASP A 193 35.71 15.49 5.13
CA ASP A 193 35.70 14.28 5.95
C ASP A 193 34.30 13.65 6.04
N ILE A 194 33.24 14.37 5.64
CA ILE A 194 31.84 13.99 5.88
C ILE A 194 31.45 12.72 5.14
N ASN A 195 31.84 12.58 3.87
CA ASN A 195 31.55 11.43 3.03
C ASN A 195 30.07 10.94 3.08
N LEU A 196 29.13 11.74 2.54
CA LEU A 196 27.69 11.38 2.54
C LEU A 196 27.35 10.10 1.76
N GLN A 197 28.25 9.59 0.91
CA GLN A 197 28.07 8.33 0.18
C GLN A 197 27.84 7.14 1.13
N VAL A 198 28.35 7.22 2.37
CA VAL A 198 28.14 6.22 3.42
C VAL A 198 26.65 5.97 3.69
N ILE A 199 25.78 6.97 3.53
CA ILE A 199 24.33 6.80 3.69
C ILE A 199 23.79 5.78 2.68
N THR A 200 24.18 5.90 1.42
CA THR A 200 23.79 4.98 0.35
C THR A 200 24.38 3.59 0.60
N ASP A 201 25.64 3.52 1.02
CA ASP A 201 26.31 2.25 1.31
C ASP A 201 25.64 1.52 2.48
N TYR A 202 25.28 2.24 3.54
CA TYR A 202 24.57 1.70 4.69
C TYR A 202 23.18 1.18 4.30
N LYS A 203 22.44 1.88 3.42
CA LYS A 203 21.14 1.38 2.93
C LYS A 203 21.27 0.04 2.22
N ASN A 204 22.35 -0.16 1.47
CA ASN A 204 22.61 -1.40 0.74
C ASN A 204 23.08 -2.53 1.68
N LEU A 205 23.96 -2.21 2.63
CA LEU A 205 24.58 -3.19 3.52
C LEU A 205 23.67 -3.60 4.69
N PHE A 206 22.78 -2.71 5.13
CA PHE A 206 21.96 -2.89 6.33
C PHE A 206 20.46 -2.72 6.03
N PRO A 207 19.88 -3.54 5.12
CA PRO A 207 18.53 -3.31 4.57
C PRO A 207 17.41 -3.39 5.61
N SER A 208 17.63 -4.03 6.76
CA SER A 208 16.62 -4.06 7.84
C SER A 208 16.72 -2.88 8.82
N ALA A 209 17.80 -2.10 8.77
CA ALA A 209 17.97 -0.93 9.63
C ALA A 209 17.44 0.33 8.93
N VAL A 210 16.96 1.28 9.74
CA VAL A 210 16.72 2.64 9.26
C VAL A 210 18.05 3.38 9.22
N ILE A 211 18.35 4.06 8.12
CA ILE A 211 19.59 4.83 8.00
C ILE A 211 19.30 6.31 8.28
N GLY A 212 20.16 6.94 9.07
CA GLY A 212 20.09 8.36 9.40
C GLY A 212 21.46 9.05 9.31
N TYR A 213 21.49 10.32 9.69
CA TYR A 213 22.69 11.14 9.76
C TYR A 213 22.75 11.92 11.08
N SER A 214 23.93 11.94 11.70
CA SER A 214 24.25 12.70 12.91
C SER A 214 25.38 13.66 12.57
N GLY A 215 25.04 14.95 12.40
CA GLY A 215 25.94 15.96 11.85
C GLY A 215 26.61 16.83 12.92
N HIS A 216 27.86 17.20 12.66
CA HIS A 216 28.66 18.13 13.46
C HIS A 216 29.41 19.17 12.59
N GLU A 217 29.10 19.24 11.30
CA GLU A 217 29.58 20.24 10.35
C GLU A 217 29.01 21.65 10.63
N LEU A 218 29.54 22.67 9.98
CA LEU A 218 28.91 24.00 9.95
C LEU A 218 27.86 24.08 8.84
N GLY A 219 26.86 24.94 9.00
CA GLY A 219 25.79 25.13 8.01
C GLY A 219 24.72 24.04 8.04
N THR A 220 23.87 24.02 7.01
CA THR A 220 22.70 23.14 6.91
C THR A 220 22.71 22.27 5.65
N GLU A 221 23.50 22.65 4.64
CA GLU A 221 23.54 22.06 3.31
C GLU A 221 23.84 20.57 3.30
N VAL A 222 24.77 20.13 4.14
CA VAL A 222 25.14 18.71 4.28
C VAL A 222 23.99 17.91 4.87
N SER A 223 23.36 18.44 5.90
CA SER A 223 22.23 17.80 6.57
C SER A 223 21.03 17.63 5.63
N VAL A 224 20.74 18.64 4.79
CA VAL A 224 19.72 18.53 3.72
C VAL A 224 20.16 17.49 2.68
N GLY A 225 21.42 17.50 2.26
CA GLY A 225 21.98 16.51 1.33
C GLY A 225 21.91 15.07 1.86
N ALA A 226 22.09 14.87 3.16
CA ALA A 226 21.96 13.57 3.81
C ALA A 226 20.51 13.02 3.69
N VAL A 227 19.51 13.88 3.91
CA VAL A 227 18.10 13.52 3.72
C VAL A 227 17.80 13.23 2.25
N ALA A 228 18.35 14.01 1.31
CA ALA A 228 18.22 13.77 -0.12
C ALA A 228 18.73 12.39 -0.57
N LEU A 229 19.78 11.88 0.10
CA LEU A 229 20.32 10.53 -0.14
C LEU A 229 19.52 9.41 0.57
N GLY A 230 18.52 9.80 1.36
CA GLY A 230 17.56 8.90 1.98
C GLY A 230 17.83 8.62 3.46
N ALA A 231 18.55 9.49 4.17
CA ALA A 231 18.52 9.48 5.64
C ALA A 231 17.09 9.78 6.13
N LYS A 232 16.59 8.97 7.07
CA LYS A 232 15.25 9.07 7.67
C LYS A 232 15.25 9.55 9.11
N VAL A 233 16.43 9.79 9.65
CA VAL A 233 16.65 10.47 10.93
C VAL A 233 17.78 11.46 10.72
N LEU A 234 17.60 12.67 11.20
CA LEU A 234 18.62 13.72 11.19
C LEU A 234 18.82 14.24 12.61
N GLU A 235 20.05 14.20 13.09
CA GLU A 235 20.45 14.74 14.39
C GLU A 235 21.47 15.88 14.20
N ARG A 236 21.19 17.03 14.81
CA ARG A 236 22.07 18.21 14.81
C ARG A 236 22.06 18.89 16.17
N HIS A 237 23.21 19.39 16.61
CA HIS A 237 23.31 20.11 17.87
C HIS A 237 22.58 21.45 17.81
N LEU A 238 21.86 21.78 18.88
CA LEU A 238 21.17 23.04 19.10
C LEU A 238 21.92 23.89 20.12
N THR A 239 22.10 25.18 19.83
CA THR A 239 22.54 26.18 20.81
C THR A 239 21.57 27.37 20.81
N LEU A 240 21.46 28.06 21.95
CA LEU A 240 20.75 29.34 22.00
C LEU A 240 21.63 30.51 21.52
N ASP A 241 22.95 30.35 21.62
CA ASP A 241 23.97 31.33 21.25
C ASP A 241 25.31 30.60 21.05
N LYS A 242 25.94 30.76 19.89
CA LYS A 242 27.23 30.11 19.56
C LYS A 242 28.43 30.61 20.38
N THR A 243 28.29 31.76 21.04
CA THR A 243 29.34 32.38 21.88
C THR A 243 29.34 31.88 23.33
N MET A 244 28.32 31.11 23.72
CA MET A 244 28.25 30.50 25.04
C MET A 244 29.44 29.57 25.29
N LYS A 245 29.87 29.51 26.56
CA LYS A 245 31.00 28.67 26.98
C LYS A 245 30.63 27.19 26.90
N GLY A 246 31.37 26.43 26.10
CA GLY A 246 31.16 24.99 25.90
C GLY A 246 31.78 24.52 24.59
N THR A 247 32.12 23.23 24.49
CA THR A 247 32.84 22.70 23.33
C THR A 247 32.00 22.57 22.08
N ASP A 248 30.68 22.41 22.23
CA ASP A 248 29.80 22.02 21.13
C ASP A 248 29.02 23.22 20.57
N HIS A 249 29.00 24.37 21.27
CA HIS A 249 28.25 25.56 20.86
C HIS A 249 28.67 26.06 19.47
N SER A 250 29.97 26.04 19.15
CA SER A 250 30.50 26.61 17.90
C SER A 250 30.06 25.86 16.63
N CYS A 251 29.82 24.55 16.74
CA CYS A 251 29.32 23.72 15.63
C CYS A 251 27.80 23.49 15.66
N SER A 252 27.12 23.94 16.72
CA SER A 252 25.67 23.83 16.86
C SER A 252 24.95 24.82 15.93
N LEU A 253 23.68 24.56 15.65
CA LEU A 253 22.78 25.49 14.96
C LEU A 253 22.03 26.33 15.99
N GLU A 254 21.87 27.62 15.70
CA GLU A 254 20.93 28.49 16.42
C GLU A 254 19.48 28.23 15.95
N PRO A 255 18.44 28.63 16.71
CA PRO A 255 17.06 28.24 16.41
C PRO A 255 16.60 28.61 14.99
N GLN A 256 17.00 29.77 14.47
CA GLN A 256 16.62 30.21 13.13
C GLN A 256 17.33 29.41 12.01
N GLU A 257 18.61 29.10 12.19
CA GLU A 257 19.36 28.26 11.25
C GLU A 257 18.78 26.84 11.21
N PHE A 258 18.41 26.32 12.39
CA PHE A 258 17.79 25.01 12.51
C PHE A 258 16.39 24.99 11.87
N ALA A 259 15.55 26.00 12.11
CA ALA A 259 14.24 26.15 11.48
C ALA A 259 14.33 26.22 9.94
N GLN A 260 15.33 26.93 9.42
CA GLN A 260 15.61 26.98 8.00
C GLN A 260 15.96 25.60 7.44
N MET A 261 16.79 24.81 8.15
CA MET A 261 17.11 23.45 7.77
C MET A 261 15.87 22.55 7.73
N VAL A 262 15.00 22.62 8.74
CA VAL A 262 13.74 21.86 8.78
C VAL A 262 12.85 22.22 7.59
N THR A 263 12.73 23.50 7.28
CA THR A 263 11.95 23.98 6.12
C THR A 263 12.52 23.43 4.80
N GLN A 264 13.84 23.46 4.63
CA GLN A 264 14.51 22.91 3.44
C GLN A 264 14.26 21.40 3.28
N ILE A 265 14.29 20.65 4.39
CA ILE A 265 14.00 19.21 4.41
C ILE A 265 12.55 18.93 4.00
N ARG A 266 11.58 19.63 4.60
CA ARG A 266 10.16 19.42 4.27
C ARG A 266 9.82 19.80 2.83
N ASN A 267 10.42 20.87 2.30
CA ASN A 267 10.28 21.22 0.89
C ASN A 267 10.89 20.16 -0.05
N LEU A 268 12.04 19.59 0.33
CA LEU A 268 12.69 18.54 -0.42
C LEU A 268 11.82 17.27 -0.46
N GLU A 269 11.32 16.85 0.69
CA GLU A 269 10.41 15.70 0.84
C GLU A 269 9.18 15.84 -0.06
N ALA A 270 8.46 16.97 0.07
CA ALA A 270 7.29 17.29 -0.73
C ALA A 270 7.55 17.38 -2.25
N SER A 271 8.81 17.58 -2.66
CA SER A 271 9.20 17.66 -4.08
C SER A 271 9.48 16.31 -4.74
N THR A 272 9.42 15.20 -3.98
CA THR A 272 9.68 13.85 -4.51
C THR A 272 8.40 13.21 -5.08
N ARG A 273 8.52 12.50 -6.22
CA ARG A 273 7.37 11.84 -6.88
C ARG A 273 6.75 10.74 -6.03
N ASP A 274 7.56 10.07 -5.21
CA ASP A 274 7.11 8.97 -4.34
C ASP A 274 6.11 9.48 -3.28
N GLU A 275 6.30 10.68 -2.75
CA GLU A 275 5.35 11.29 -1.81
C GLU A 275 4.01 11.65 -2.46
N GLN A 276 4.01 12.06 -3.74
CA GLN A 276 2.77 12.30 -4.47
C GLN A 276 1.94 11.02 -4.61
N PHE A 277 2.58 9.88 -4.88
CA PHE A 277 1.89 8.58 -4.94
C PHE A 277 1.40 8.10 -3.56
N LEU A 278 2.16 8.35 -2.50
CA LEU A 278 1.73 8.06 -1.12
C LEU A 278 0.49 8.89 -0.74
N TYR A 279 0.51 10.19 -1.02
CA TYR A 279 -0.64 11.07 -0.81
C TYR A 279 -1.87 10.59 -1.59
N LEU A 280 -1.72 10.27 -2.88
CA LEU A 280 -2.83 9.77 -3.70
C LEU A 280 -3.38 8.43 -3.19
N LYS A 281 -2.50 7.54 -2.71
CA LYS A 281 -2.91 6.27 -2.09
C LYS A 281 -3.77 6.52 -0.85
N ASP A 282 -3.33 7.40 0.04
CA ASP A 282 -4.06 7.72 1.27
C ASP A 282 -5.37 8.44 0.96
N TYR A 283 -5.38 9.33 -0.03
CA TYR A 283 -6.59 9.98 -0.50
C TYR A 283 -7.61 8.97 -1.06
N ALA A 284 -7.18 8.06 -1.95
CA ALA A 284 -8.05 7.03 -2.51
C ALA A 284 -8.63 6.11 -1.43
N LYS A 285 -7.84 5.77 -0.41
CA LYS A 285 -8.31 5.00 0.75
C LYS A 285 -9.41 5.73 1.52
N ASN A 286 -9.30 7.05 1.70
CA ASN A 286 -10.33 7.85 2.37
C ASN A 286 -11.64 7.93 1.56
N GLU A 287 -11.57 7.78 0.24
CA GLU A 287 -12.72 7.73 -0.67
C GLU A 287 -13.25 6.31 -0.91
N ASP A 288 -12.76 5.30 -0.20
CA ASP A 288 -13.11 3.87 -0.36
C ASP A 288 -12.85 3.32 -1.79
N ILE A 289 -11.74 3.75 -2.40
CA ILE A 289 -11.30 3.32 -3.72
C ILE A 289 -9.92 2.64 -3.62
N LEU A 290 -9.75 1.53 -4.35
CA LEU A 290 -8.47 0.84 -4.46
C LEU A 290 -7.47 1.69 -5.25
N PHE A 291 -6.25 1.87 -4.71
CA PHE A 291 -5.17 2.59 -5.37
C PHE A 291 -4.11 1.64 -5.92
N THR A 292 -3.74 1.80 -7.19
CA THR A 292 -2.54 1.17 -7.77
C THR A 292 -1.98 2.03 -8.90
N ALA A 293 -0.87 1.60 -9.50
CA ALA A 293 -0.30 2.18 -10.71
C ALA A 293 0.36 1.11 -11.60
N SER A 294 0.67 1.49 -12.83
CA SER A 294 1.49 0.69 -13.74
C SER A 294 2.97 0.84 -13.39
N ALA A 295 3.67 -0.25 -13.10
CA ALA A 295 5.12 -0.23 -13.02
C ALA A 295 5.69 -0.19 -14.44
N MET A 296 6.51 0.82 -14.71
CA MET A 296 7.16 1.05 -16.02
C MET A 296 8.66 0.74 -15.97
N ASP A 297 9.20 0.47 -14.78
CA ASP A 297 10.58 0.08 -14.56
C ASP A 297 10.74 -0.69 -13.24
N SER A 298 11.95 -1.22 -13.00
CA SER A 298 12.25 -1.99 -11.78
C SER A 298 12.14 -1.20 -10.47
N LYS A 299 12.31 0.14 -10.50
CA LYS A 299 12.26 0.98 -9.29
C LYS A 299 10.82 1.30 -8.93
N SER A 300 10.00 1.69 -9.90
CA SER A 300 8.56 1.87 -9.74
C SER A 300 7.89 0.58 -9.28
N LEU A 301 8.32 -0.58 -9.80
CA LEU A 301 7.86 -1.88 -9.31
C LEU A 301 8.19 -2.11 -7.82
N GLU A 302 9.43 -1.88 -7.41
CA GLU A 302 9.86 -1.98 -6.01
C GLU A 302 9.10 -1.01 -5.11
N PHE A 303 8.89 0.22 -5.58
CA PHE A 303 8.14 1.24 -4.87
C PHE A 303 6.68 0.82 -4.66
N LEU A 304 5.98 0.35 -5.71
CA LEU A 304 4.60 -0.12 -5.60
C LEU A 304 4.46 -1.31 -4.64
N ALA A 305 5.44 -2.23 -4.65
CA ALA A 305 5.50 -3.31 -3.69
C ALA A 305 5.74 -2.82 -2.25
N LEU A 306 6.64 -1.84 -2.07
CA LEU A 306 6.95 -1.23 -0.78
C LEU A 306 5.74 -0.52 -0.16
N ILE A 307 4.98 0.21 -0.97
CA ILE A 307 3.76 0.89 -0.51
C ILE A 307 2.54 -0.03 -0.49
N ASP A 308 2.71 -1.35 -0.66
CA ASP A 308 1.68 -2.37 -0.45
C ASP A 308 0.37 -2.15 -1.25
N VAL A 309 0.47 -1.84 -2.55
CA VAL A 309 -0.72 -1.75 -3.43
C VAL A 309 -1.49 -3.08 -3.51
N PRO A 310 -2.82 -3.08 -3.78
CA PRO A 310 -3.63 -4.30 -3.78
C PRO A 310 -3.32 -5.24 -4.95
N PHE A 311 -2.80 -4.72 -6.07
CA PHE A 311 -2.34 -5.47 -7.23
C PHE A 311 -1.32 -4.63 -8.02
N ILE A 312 -0.50 -5.27 -8.85
CA ILE A 312 0.50 -4.61 -9.69
C ILE A 312 0.05 -4.70 -11.15
N LYS A 313 0.13 -3.58 -11.87
CA LYS A 313 -0.17 -3.50 -13.30
C LYS A 313 1.14 -3.36 -14.10
N ILE A 314 1.26 -4.09 -15.20
CA ILE A 314 2.32 -3.95 -16.20
C ILE A 314 1.67 -3.58 -17.53
N GLY A 315 2.14 -2.49 -18.14
CA GLY A 315 1.61 -1.96 -19.39
C GLY A 315 1.99 -2.83 -20.60
N SER A 316 1.28 -2.64 -21.71
CA SER A 316 1.54 -3.36 -22.97
C SER A 316 2.96 -3.15 -23.53
N GLY A 317 3.61 -2.03 -23.17
CA GLY A 317 5.00 -1.74 -23.59
C GLY A 317 6.06 -2.61 -22.91
N ASP A 318 5.69 -3.34 -21.85
CA ASP A 318 6.61 -4.09 -21.00
C ASP A 318 6.24 -5.59 -20.90
N VAL A 319 5.31 -6.08 -21.72
CA VAL A 319 4.86 -7.48 -21.66
C VAL A 319 5.93 -8.48 -22.12
N ASP A 320 6.93 -8.04 -22.90
CA ASP A 320 8.11 -8.83 -23.28
C ASP A 320 9.31 -8.60 -22.35
N ASN A 321 9.17 -7.76 -21.31
CA ASN A 321 10.17 -7.55 -20.27
C ASN A 321 10.10 -8.67 -19.21
N TYR A 322 10.50 -9.87 -19.61
CA TYR A 322 10.42 -11.08 -18.78
C TYR A 322 11.10 -10.95 -17.40
N PRO A 323 12.31 -10.35 -17.27
CA PRO A 323 12.93 -10.17 -15.95
C PRO A 323 12.08 -9.31 -15.01
N MET A 324 11.45 -8.24 -15.52
CA MET A 324 10.56 -7.40 -14.72
C MET A 324 9.28 -8.16 -14.34
N LEU A 325 8.70 -8.94 -15.26
CA LEU A 325 7.52 -9.75 -14.99
C LEU A 325 7.79 -10.84 -13.93
N GLU A 326 8.92 -11.54 -14.00
CA GLU A 326 9.31 -12.51 -12.97
C GLU A 326 9.51 -11.85 -11.61
N LYS A 327 10.15 -10.68 -11.58
CA LYS A 327 10.30 -9.89 -10.36
C LYS A 327 8.93 -9.47 -9.81
N ALA A 328 8.03 -9.02 -10.67
CA ALA A 328 6.68 -8.61 -10.31
C ALA A 328 5.88 -9.79 -9.73
N ALA A 329 5.98 -10.97 -10.36
CA ALA A 329 5.28 -12.17 -9.93
C ALA A 329 5.71 -12.70 -8.55
N LYS A 330 6.92 -12.37 -8.10
CA LYS A 330 7.46 -12.74 -6.78
C LYS A 330 6.90 -11.88 -5.65
N TYR A 331 6.36 -10.70 -5.95
CA TYR A 331 5.58 -9.96 -4.96
C TYR A 331 4.26 -10.70 -4.75
N ASP A 332 3.85 -10.92 -3.50
CA ASP A 332 2.62 -11.64 -3.12
C ASP A 332 1.36 -10.79 -3.42
N LYS A 333 1.17 -10.42 -4.69
CA LYS A 333 0.13 -9.53 -5.21
C LYS A 333 -0.44 -10.11 -6.51
N PRO A 334 -1.72 -9.89 -6.85
CA PRO A 334 -2.22 -10.12 -8.19
C PRO A 334 -1.42 -9.32 -9.23
N LEU A 335 -1.16 -9.91 -10.40
CA LEU A 335 -0.38 -9.30 -11.48
C LEU A 335 -1.26 -9.13 -12.72
N PHE A 336 -1.44 -7.89 -13.16
CA PHE A 336 -2.29 -7.53 -14.29
C PHE A 336 -1.39 -7.12 -15.46
N VAL A 337 -1.49 -7.82 -16.59
CA VAL A 337 -0.60 -7.60 -17.74
C VAL A 337 -1.44 -7.30 -18.97
N SER A 338 -1.26 -6.13 -19.57
CA SER A 338 -1.89 -5.83 -20.87
C SER A 338 -1.05 -6.41 -22.00
N THR A 339 -1.71 -6.93 -23.02
CA THR A 339 -1.05 -7.71 -24.09
C THR A 339 -1.00 -6.99 -25.44
N GLY A 340 -1.21 -5.67 -25.46
CA GLY A 340 -1.18 -4.89 -26.70
C GLY A 340 0.20 -4.86 -27.35
N MET A 341 0.25 -4.62 -28.66
CA MET A 341 1.48 -4.60 -29.48
C MET A 341 2.22 -5.95 -29.62
N HIS A 342 1.68 -7.03 -29.07
CA HIS A 342 2.36 -8.33 -29.03
C HIS A 342 1.48 -9.45 -29.59
N ASP A 343 2.13 -10.48 -30.13
CA ASP A 343 1.45 -11.65 -30.67
C ASP A 343 1.11 -12.69 -29.58
N LEU A 344 0.34 -13.71 -29.96
CA LEU A 344 -0.05 -14.79 -29.06
C LEU A 344 1.14 -15.60 -28.52
N GLY A 345 2.27 -15.62 -29.23
CA GLY A 345 3.49 -16.32 -28.80
C GLY A 345 4.07 -15.69 -27.55
N VAL A 346 4.21 -14.37 -27.53
CA VAL A 346 4.67 -13.62 -26.35
C VAL A 346 3.74 -13.84 -25.16
N VAL A 347 2.42 -13.75 -25.38
CA VAL A 347 1.42 -13.94 -24.30
C VAL A 347 1.48 -15.36 -23.72
N LYS A 348 1.69 -16.39 -24.56
CA LYS A 348 1.92 -17.76 -24.09
C LYS A 348 3.18 -17.87 -23.23
N THR A 349 4.26 -17.19 -23.61
CA THR A 349 5.50 -17.15 -22.82
C THR A 349 5.24 -16.51 -21.45
N VAL A 350 4.56 -15.37 -21.40
CA VAL A 350 4.18 -14.71 -20.14
C VAL A 350 3.34 -15.63 -19.26
N TYR A 351 2.30 -16.26 -19.81
CA TYR A 351 1.47 -17.19 -19.06
C TYR A 351 2.29 -18.35 -18.46
N ASN A 352 3.16 -18.97 -19.25
CA ASN A 352 3.99 -20.09 -18.78
C ASN A 352 5.04 -19.67 -17.74
N LEU A 353 5.58 -18.45 -17.87
CA LEU A 353 6.58 -17.88 -16.96
C LEU A 353 5.97 -17.55 -15.60
N ILE A 354 4.78 -16.94 -15.59
CA ILE A 354 4.20 -16.33 -14.39
C ILE A 354 3.34 -17.31 -13.60
N THR A 355 2.52 -18.13 -14.26
CA THR A 355 1.54 -19.00 -13.59
C THR A 355 2.16 -19.99 -12.59
N PRO A 356 3.40 -20.50 -12.75
CA PRO A 356 4.07 -21.30 -11.71
C PRO A 356 4.37 -20.52 -10.42
N ILE A 357 4.63 -19.21 -10.54
CA ILE A 357 5.06 -18.33 -9.45
C ILE A 357 3.85 -17.64 -8.81
N ASN A 358 2.92 -17.16 -9.63
CA ASN A 358 1.78 -16.36 -9.22
C ASN A 358 0.50 -16.83 -9.89
N LYS A 359 -0.40 -17.43 -9.09
CA LYS A 359 -1.70 -17.96 -9.56
C LYS A 359 -2.76 -16.88 -9.79
N ARG A 360 -2.48 -15.62 -9.43
CA ARG A 360 -3.39 -14.48 -9.54
C ARG A 360 -3.00 -13.60 -10.73
N LEU A 361 -2.74 -14.22 -11.88
CA LEU A 361 -2.44 -13.55 -13.15
C LEU A 361 -3.75 -13.10 -13.82
N CYS A 362 -3.78 -11.83 -14.23
CA CYS A 362 -4.81 -11.29 -15.11
C CYS A 362 -4.18 -10.85 -16.45
N LEU A 363 -4.72 -11.35 -17.56
CA LEU A 363 -4.33 -10.96 -18.92
C LEU A 363 -5.41 -10.04 -19.50
N LEU A 364 -5.02 -8.83 -19.86
CA LEU A 364 -5.92 -7.84 -20.47
C LEU A 364 -5.67 -7.79 -21.96
N HIS A 365 -6.66 -8.23 -22.75
CA HIS A 365 -6.64 -7.96 -24.19
C HIS A 365 -6.63 -6.45 -24.42
N CYS A 366 -5.77 -5.99 -25.32
CA CYS A 366 -5.48 -4.58 -25.49
C CYS A 366 -5.02 -4.30 -26.93
N VAL A 367 -5.38 -3.13 -27.45
CA VAL A 367 -4.81 -2.56 -28.67
C VAL A 367 -4.28 -1.18 -28.29
N SER A 368 -2.97 -0.96 -28.43
CA SER A 368 -2.31 0.27 -27.99
C SER A 368 -2.39 1.35 -29.08
N ALA A 369 -3.57 1.92 -29.29
CA ALA A 369 -3.81 3.05 -30.20
C ALA A 369 -4.78 4.04 -29.54
N TYR A 370 -4.54 5.35 -29.67
CA TYR A 370 -5.20 6.38 -28.85
C TYR A 370 -5.79 7.51 -29.75
N PRO A 371 -7.05 7.40 -30.23
CA PRO A 371 -8.01 6.33 -29.98
C PRO A 371 -7.80 5.09 -30.86
N THR A 372 -8.25 3.94 -30.37
CA THR A 372 -8.25 2.68 -31.15
C THR A 372 -9.43 2.66 -32.13
N PRO A 373 -9.20 2.43 -33.44
CA PRO A 373 -10.29 2.23 -34.40
C PRO A 373 -11.08 0.95 -34.10
N PHE A 374 -12.41 1.00 -34.22
CA PHE A 374 -13.29 -0.13 -33.86
C PHE A 374 -12.95 -1.45 -34.59
N GLN A 375 -12.54 -1.37 -35.85
CA GLN A 375 -12.16 -2.55 -36.65
C GLN A 375 -10.91 -3.28 -36.15
N ASP A 376 -10.05 -2.61 -35.37
CA ASP A 376 -8.77 -3.16 -34.90
C ASP A 376 -8.90 -3.82 -33.52
N ILE A 377 -10.01 -3.58 -32.81
CA ILE A 377 -10.20 -4.00 -31.42
C ILE A 377 -10.18 -5.51 -31.26
N ASN A 378 -10.80 -6.25 -32.18
CA ASN A 378 -10.84 -7.72 -32.19
C ASN A 378 -11.22 -8.37 -30.83
N LEU A 379 -12.43 -8.09 -30.33
CA LEU A 379 -12.89 -8.62 -29.03
C LEU A 379 -12.94 -10.16 -28.95
N GLN A 380 -12.91 -10.87 -30.09
CA GLN A 380 -12.90 -12.34 -30.11
C GLN A 380 -11.71 -12.94 -29.36
N VAL A 381 -10.60 -12.19 -29.26
CA VAL A 381 -9.41 -12.55 -28.48
C VAL A 381 -9.73 -12.85 -27.02
N ILE A 382 -10.75 -12.22 -26.42
CA ILE A 382 -11.20 -12.51 -25.05
C ILE A 382 -11.63 -13.98 -24.93
N THR A 383 -12.36 -14.48 -25.92
CA THR A 383 -12.82 -15.88 -25.93
C THR A 383 -11.63 -16.82 -26.16
N ASP A 384 -10.72 -16.46 -27.06
CA ASP A 384 -9.52 -17.24 -27.33
C ASP A 384 -8.62 -17.35 -26.10
N TYR A 385 -8.42 -16.23 -25.39
CA TYR A 385 -7.64 -16.19 -24.15
C TYR A 385 -8.27 -17.05 -23.06
N LYS A 386 -9.60 -17.06 -22.93
CA LYS A 386 -10.28 -17.94 -21.95
C LYS A 386 -10.02 -19.42 -22.24
N ASN A 387 -9.97 -19.80 -23.52
CA ASN A 387 -9.70 -21.18 -23.92
C ASN A 387 -8.22 -21.55 -23.75
N LEU A 388 -7.31 -20.63 -24.08
CA LEU A 388 -5.87 -20.88 -24.08
C LEU A 388 -5.23 -20.74 -22.70
N PHE A 389 -5.78 -19.89 -21.83
CA PHE A 389 -5.21 -19.52 -20.53
C PHE A 389 -6.22 -19.73 -19.39
N PRO A 390 -6.72 -20.97 -19.17
CA PRO A 390 -7.87 -21.24 -18.31
C PRO A 390 -7.65 -20.92 -16.82
N SER A 391 -6.40 -20.75 -16.38
CA SER A 391 -6.08 -20.37 -14.99
C SER A 391 -5.89 -18.86 -14.79
N ALA A 392 -5.79 -18.07 -15.88
CA ALA A 392 -5.68 -16.63 -15.80
C ALA A 392 -7.06 -15.97 -15.81
N VAL A 393 -7.19 -14.85 -15.09
CA VAL A 393 -8.35 -13.97 -15.22
C VAL A 393 -8.22 -13.20 -16.53
N ILE A 394 -9.24 -13.25 -17.40
CA ILE A 394 -9.21 -12.53 -18.67
C ILE A 394 -9.96 -11.20 -18.51
N GLY A 395 -9.35 -10.12 -18.97
CA GLY A 395 -9.95 -8.79 -18.98
C GLY A 395 -9.71 -8.05 -20.30
N TYR A 396 -10.04 -6.77 -20.31
CA TYR A 396 -9.91 -5.89 -21.47
C TYR A 396 -9.42 -4.50 -21.04
N SER A 397 -8.45 -3.97 -21.77
CA SER A 397 -7.88 -2.62 -21.60
C SER A 397 -8.15 -1.83 -22.88
N GLY A 398 -9.03 -0.84 -22.79
CA GLY A 398 -9.60 -0.14 -23.95
C GLY A 398 -9.07 1.28 -24.11
N HIS A 399 -8.90 1.67 -25.38
CA HIS A 399 -8.49 3.02 -25.81
C HIS A 399 -9.36 3.54 -26.96
N GLU A 400 -10.48 2.86 -27.25
CA GLU A 400 -11.51 3.26 -28.20
C GLU A 400 -12.34 4.45 -27.69
N LEU A 401 -13.15 5.07 -28.54
CA LEU A 401 -14.17 6.03 -28.11
C LEU A 401 -15.45 5.29 -27.69
N GLY A 402 -16.22 5.88 -26.77
CA GLY A 402 -17.49 5.29 -26.30
C GLY A 402 -17.33 4.20 -25.24
N THR A 403 -18.42 3.47 -24.98
CA THR A 403 -18.51 2.47 -23.89
C THR A 403 -18.97 1.10 -24.39
N GLU A 404 -19.49 1.02 -25.61
CA GLU A 404 -20.10 -0.16 -26.22
C GLU A 404 -19.14 -1.35 -26.31
N VAL A 405 -17.87 -1.10 -26.58
CA VAL A 405 -16.83 -2.13 -26.67
C VAL A 405 -16.53 -2.72 -25.30
N SER A 406 -16.43 -1.89 -24.27
CA SER A 406 -16.22 -2.36 -22.89
C SER A 406 -17.39 -3.23 -22.41
N VAL A 407 -18.62 -2.85 -22.74
CA VAL A 407 -19.83 -3.67 -22.47
C VAL A 407 -19.77 -4.99 -23.25
N GLY A 408 -19.39 -4.94 -24.52
CA GLY A 408 -19.20 -6.13 -25.37
C GLY A 408 -18.11 -7.09 -24.85
N ALA A 409 -17.01 -6.55 -24.32
CA ALA A 409 -15.95 -7.34 -23.70
C ALA A 409 -16.46 -8.16 -22.50
N VAL A 410 -17.30 -7.56 -21.66
CA VAL A 410 -17.96 -8.25 -20.53
C VAL A 410 -18.92 -9.34 -21.03
N ALA A 411 -19.67 -9.09 -22.10
CA ALA A 411 -20.54 -10.09 -22.72
C ALA A 411 -19.77 -11.35 -23.17
N LEU A 412 -18.53 -11.17 -23.64
CA LEU A 412 -17.63 -12.26 -24.04
C LEU A 412 -16.90 -12.91 -22.84
N GLY A 413 -17.04 -12.31 -21.65
CA GLY A 413 -16.62 -12.87 -20.37
C GLY A 413 -15.36 -12.25 -19.78
N ALA A 414 -14.96 -11.05 -20.22
CA ALA A 414 -13.98 -10.25 -19.48
C ALA A 414 -14.45 -10.02 -18.03
N LYS A 415 -13.50 -10.06 -17.08
CA LYS A 415 -13.72 -9.90 -15.63
C LYS A 415 -13.05 -8.66 -15.05
N VAL A 416 -12.16 -8.04 -15.82
CA VAL A 416 -11.49 -6.78 -15.50
C VAL A 416 -11.64 -5.87 -16.71
N LEU A 417 -11.96 -4.60 -16.47
CA LEU A 417 -12.00 -3.55 -17.48
C LEU A 417 -11.11 -2.39 -17.07
N GLU A 418 -10.30 -1.91 -17.99
CA GLU A 418 -9.43 -0.74 -17.84
C GLU A 418 -9.73 0.27 -18.95
N ARG A 419 -9.98 1.52 -18.56
CA ARG A 419 -10.30 2.65 -19.43
C ARG A 419 -9.67 3.91 -18.84
N HIS A 420 -9.12 4.79 -19.67
CA HIS A 420 -8.65 6.09 -19.19
C HIS A 420 -9.83 6.96 -18.74
N LEU A 421 -9.62 7.75 -17.69
CA LEU A 421 -10.59 8.68 -17.12
C LEU A 421 -10.01 10.10 -17.16
N THR A 422 -10.82 11.08 -17.52
CA THR A 422 -10.43 12.49 -17.51
C THR A 422 -11.56 13.38 -17.01
N LEU A 423 -11.24 14.59 -16.54
CA LEU A 423 -12.23 15.61 -16.22
C LEU A 423 -12.64 16.43 -17.45
N ASP A 424 -11.77 16.49 -18.45
CA ASP A 424 -11.97 17.27 -19.68
C ASP A 424 -11.11 16.67 -20.80
N LYS A 425 -11.76 16.22 -21.87
CA LYS A 425 -11.10 15.60 -23.04
C LYS A 425 -10.24 16.57 -23.85
N THR A 426 -10.38 17.88 -23.62
CA THR A 426 -9.61 18.92 -24.30
C THR A 426 -8.29 19.26 -23.60
N MET A 427 -8.05 18.70 -22.41
CA MET A 427 -6.80 18.89 -21.68
C MET A 427 -5.59 18.37 -22.45
N LYS A 428 -4.43 18.99 -22.20
CA LYS A 428 -3.18 18.66 -22.86
C LYS A 428 -2.66 17.29 -22.39
N GLY A 429 -2.55 16.34 -23.32
CA GLY A 429 -1.95 15.02 -23.12
C GLY A 429 -2.47 14.06 -24.18
N THR A 430 -1.75 12.96 -24.41
CA THR A 430 -2.06 12.01 -25.49
C THR A 430 -3.35 11.24 -25.25
N ASP A 431 -3.72 11.04 -23.99
CA ASP A 431 -4.76 10.07 -23.62
C ASP A 431 -6.12 10.74 -23.35
N HIS A 432 -6.15 12.07 -23.16
CA HIS A 432 -7.36 12.81 -22.81
C HIS A 432 -8.46 12.65 -23.86
N SER A 433 -8.10 12.68 -25.14
CA SER A 433 -9.05 12.64 -26.25
C SER A 433 -9.81 11.31 -26.36
N CYS A 434 -9.20 10.20 -25.91
CA CYS A 434 -9.81 8.86 -25.90
C CYS A 434 -10.30 8.41 -24.52
N SER A 435 -10.12 9.23 -23.48
CA SER A 435 -10.61 8.96 -22.13
C SER A 435 -12.13 9.10 -22.02
N LEU A 436 -12.70 8.50 -20.98
CA LEU A 436 -14.08 8.75 -20.55
C LEU A 436 -14.10 9.91 -19.54
N GLU A 437 -15.16 10.71 -19.57
CA GLU A 437 -15.50 11.64 -18.50
C GLU A 437 -16.29 10.93 -17.38
N PRO A 438 -16.42 11.50 -16.16
CA PRO A 438 -17.02 10.81 -15.02
C PRO A 438 -18.44 10.31 -15.28
N GLN A 439 -19.25 11.07 -16.02
CA GLN A 439 -20.62 10.67 -16.36
C GLN A 439 -20.66 9.49 -17.34
N GLU A 440 -19.77 9.49 -18.33
CA GLU A 440 -19.64 8.40 -19.30
C GLU A 440 -19.13 7.12 -18.62
N PHE A 441 -18.16 7.25 -17.71
CA PHE A 441 -17.65 6.13 -16.93
C PHE A 441 -18.73 5.55 -16.01
N ALA A 442 -19.51 6.40 -15.32
CA ALA A 442 -20.64 5.96 -14.50
C ALA A 442 -21.74 5.26 -15.33
N GLN A 443 -22.02 5.77 -16.53
CA GLN A 443 -22.93 5.15 -17.48
C GLN A 443 -22.43 3.76 -17.92
N MET A 444 -21.14 3.64 -18.24
CA MET A 444 -20.50 2.36 -18.58
C MET A 444 -20.66 1.34 -17.45
N VAL A 445 -20.37 1.73 -16.20
CA VAL A 445 -20.53 0.86 -15.03
C VAL A 445 -21.98 0.41 -14.90
N THR A 446 -22.95 1.31 -15.05
CA THR A 446 -24.38 0.97 -14.99
C THR A 446 -24.78 -0.03 -16.08
N GLN A 447 -24.32 0.18 -17.32
CA GLN A 447 -24.55 -0.74 -18.45
C GLN A 447 -23.97 -2.14 -18.15
N ILE A 448 -22.76 -2.20 -17.60
CA ILE A 448 -22.11 -3.46 -17.21
C ILE A 448 -22.93 -4.18 -16.13
N ARG A 449 -23.39 -3.50 -15.08
CA ARG A 449 -24.19 -4.14 -14.01
C ARG A 449 -25.52 -4.67 -14.53
N ASN A 450 -26.19 -3.93 -15.40
CA ASN A 450 -27.42 -4.41 -16.05
C ASN A 450 -27.15 -5.64 -16.93
N LEU A 451 -26.05 -5.62 -17.68
CA LEU A 451 -25.64 -6.76 -18.50
C LEU A 451 -25.30 -7.99 -17.64
N GLU A 452 -24.59 -7.83 -16.54
CA GLU A 452 -24.27 -8.94 -15.63
C GLU A 452 -25.53 -9.60 -15.07
N LEU A 453 -26.56 -8.82 -14.71
CA LEU A 453 -27.87 -9.34 -14.32
C LEU A 453 -28.50 -10.15 -15.47
N ALA A 454 -28.44 -9.64 -16.70
CA ALA A 454 -28.98 -10.32 -17.88
C ALA A 454 -28.20 -11.59 -18.27
N LEU A 455 -26.90 -11.65 -17.98
CA LEU A 455 -26.04 -12.82 -18.22
C LEU A 455 -26.14 -13.87 -17.09
N THR A 456 -26.64 -13.47 -15.91
CA THR A 456 -26.80 -14.36 -14.76
C THR A 456 -27.97 -15.32 -15.01
N PRO A 457 -27.74 -16.65 -14.98
CA PRO A 457 -28.82 -17.60 -15.19
C PRO A 457 -29.77 -17.61 -13.98
N HIS A 458 -31.04 -17.30 -14.20
CA HIS A 458 -32.10 -17.65 -13.25
C HIS A 458 -32.27 -19.18 -13.26
N ARG A 459 -31.80 -19.86 -12.20
CA ARG A 459 -32.13 -21.27 -12.01
C ARG A 459 -33.61 -21.38 -11.66
N PRO A 460 -34.42 -22.19 -12.38
CA PRO A 460 -35.75 -22.51 -11.91
C PRO A 460 -35.66 -23.17 -10.53
N LYS A 461 -36.60 -22.87 -9.63
CA LYS A 461 -36.67 -23.47 -8.29
C LYS A 461 -36.88 -25.00 -8.29
N ASN A 462 -37.13 -25.60 -9.46
CA ASN A 462 -37.29 -27.04 -9.63
C ASN A 462 -35.93 -27.75 -9.69
N LEU A 463 -35.68 -28.62 -8.72
CA LEU A 463 -34.37 -29.21 -8.42
C LEU A 463 -33.82 -30.10 -9.56
N GLU A 464 -34.69 -30.75 -10.35
CA GLU A 464 -34.27 -31.63 -11.46
C GLU A 464 -33.69 -30.87 -12.66
N LEU A 465 -34.22 -29.68 -12.99
CA LEU A 465 -33.73 -28.84 -14.09
C LEU A 465 -32.45 -28.07 -13.72
N ALA A 466 -32.12 -28.00 -12.43
CA ALA A 466 -30.91 -27.34 -11.94
C ALA A 466 -29.62 -28.16 -12.18
N LEU A 467 -29.74 -29.43 -12.58
CA LEU A 467 -28.64 -30.40 -12.68
C LEU A 467 -28.18 -30.71 -14.11
N THR A 468 -28.79 -30.13 -15.15
CA THR A 468 -28.37 -30.38 -16.54
C THR A 468 -27.18 -29.50 -16.95
N PRO A 469 -26.17 -30.04 -17.69
CA PRO A 469 -25.01 -29.27 -18.15
C PRO A 469 -25.35 -28.20 -19.19
N HIS A 470 -26.49 -28.35 -19.87
CA HIS A 470 -27.06 -27.34 -20.76
C HIS A 470 -28.21 -26.61 -20.05
N ARG A 471 -28.27 -25.28 -20.20
CA ARG A 471 -29.30 -24.41 -19.60
C ARG A 471 -30.58 -24.52 -20.42
N PRO A 472 -31.65 -25.19 -19.95
CA PRO A 472 -32.86 -25.35 -20.73
C PRO A 472 -33.64 -24.02 -20.77
N LYS A 473 -34.16 -23.66 -21.95
CA LYS A 473 -35.12 -22.56 -22.08
C LYS A 473 -36.34 -22.88 -21.21
N CYS A 474 -36.62 -22.04 -20.23
CA CYS A 474 -37.80 -22.15 -19.37
C CYS A 474 -38.52 -20.81 -19.29
N ARG A 475 -39.83 -20.88 -19.01
CA ARG A 475 -40.64 -19.71 -18.78
C ARG A 475 -40.16 -18.97 -17.54
N GLN A 476 -39.96 -17.67 -17.66
CA GLN A 476 -39.53 -16.80 -16.56
C GLN A 476 -40.71 -16.41 -15.68
N GLU A 477 -40.41 -15.99 -14.45
CA GLU A 477 -41.45 -15.56 -13.50
C GLU A 477 -42.29 -14.39 -14.06
N SER A 478 -41.63 -13.46 -14.73
CA SER A 478 -42.25 -12.30 -15.40
C SER A 478 -43.23 -12.68 -16.52
N GLU A 479 -43.10 -13.87 -17.11
CA GLU A 479 -43.95 -14.32 -18.22
C GLU A 479 -45.26 -14.98 -17.74
N TRP A 480 -45.39 -15.34 -16.47
CA TRP A 480 -46.58 -16.07 -15.98
C TRP A 480 -47.87 -15.27 -16.10
N SER A 481 -47.83 -13.96 -15.91
CA SER A 481 -49.02 -13.10 -16.05
C SER A 481 -49.53 -13.09 -17.50
N CYS A 482 -48.62 -13.01 -18.47
CA CYS A 482 -48.92 -13.10 -19.89
C CYS A 482 -49.39 -14.51 -20.27
N TYR A 483 -48.71 -15.55 -19.77
CA TYR A 483 -49.08 -16.93 -20.05
C TYR A 483 -50.47 -17.30 -19.52
N ARG A 484 -50.88 -16.79 -18.34
CA ARG A 484 -52.25 -17.00 -17.84
C ARG A 484 -53.32 -16.38 -18.75
N LYS A 485 -52.98 -15.34 -19.52
CA LYS A 485 -53.92 -14.66 -20.43
C LYS A 485 -53.90 -15.21 -21.86
N LEU A 486 -52.75 -15.70 -22.31
CA LEU A 486 -52.50 -16.04 -23.72
C LEU A 486 -52.14 -17.52 -23.93
N GLY A 487 -51.90 -18.26 -22.86
CA GLY A 487 -51.54 -19.67 -22.87
C GLY A 487 -52.62 -20.50 -23.55
N LYS A 488 -52.17 -21.49 -24.33
CA LYS A 488 -53.07 -22.32 -25.13
C LYS A 488 -53.35 -23.65 -24.46
N SER A 489 -54.62 -24.03 -24.51
CA SER A 489 -55.13 -25.34 -24.12
C SER A 489 -55.73 -26.05 -25.32
N ILE A 490 -55.74 -27.38 -25.26
CA ILE A 490 -56.42 -28.22 -26.23
C ILE A 490 -57.91 -28.22 -25.88
N VAL A 491 -58.74 -27.87 -26.85
CA VAL A 491 -60.21 -27.83 -26.72
C VAL A 491 -60.83 -28.77 -27.75
N ALA A 492 -62.06 -29.21 -27.50
CA ALA A 492 -62.82 -30.01 -28.46
C ALA A 492 -63.32 -29.12 -29.61
N LYS A 493 -62.99 -29.48 -30.86
CA LYS A 493 -63.42 -28.72 -32.05
C LYS A 493 -64.89 -28.97 -32.40
N GLN A 494 -65.47 -30.04 -31.86
CA GLN A 494 -66.86 -30.46 -31.99
C GLN A 494 -67.24 -31.27 -30.75
N PHE A 495 -68.52 -31.61 -30.59
CA PHE A 495 -68.95 -32.52 -29.52
C PHE A 495 -68.26 -33.88 -29.67
N LEU A 496 -67.67 -34.39 -28.59
CA LEU A 496 -67.00 -35.69 -28.54
C LEU A 496 -67.76 -36.60 -27.58
N SER A 497 -68.32 -37.70 -28.07
CA SER A 497 -68.99 -38.68 -27.21
C SER A 497 -67.97 -39.57 -26.51
N LYS A 498 -68.31 -40.07 -25.32
CA LYS A 498 -67.52 -41.05 -24.57
C LYS A 498 -67.09 -42.21 -25.48
N GLY A 499 -65.80 -42.52 -25.43
CA GLY A 499 -65.14 -43.56 -26.23
C GLY A 499 -64.54 -43.06 -27.55
N THR A 500 -64.80 -41.81 -27.95
CA THR A 500 -64.20 -41.19 -29.14
C THR A 500 -62.68 -41.15 -29.00
N VAL A 501 -61.98 -41.65 -30.03
CA VAL A 501 -60.52 -41.60 -30.12
C VAL A 501 -60.10 -40.22 -30.61
N LEU A 502 -59.21 -39.54 -29.90
CA LEU A 502 -58.74 -38.21 -30.27
C LEU A 502 -57.83 -38.25 -31.50
N SER A 503 -58.13 -37.36 -32.44
CA SER A 503 -57.33 -37.07 -33.63
C SER A 503 -57.26 -35.56 -33.87
N LEU A 504 -56.32 -35.09 -34.70
CA LEU A 504 -56.08 -33.66 -34.92
C LEU A 504 -57.28 -32.92 -35.52
N ASP A 505 -58.14 -33.61 -36.28
CA ASP A 505 -59.35 -33.05 -36.87
C ASP A 505 -60.49 -32.82 -35.86
N LEU A 506 -60.40 -33.45 -34.68
CA LEU A 506 -61.42 -33.41 -33.63
C LEU A 506 -61.12 -32.40 -32.51
N ILE A 507 -59.91 -31.85 -32.49
CA ILE A 507 -59.45 -30.90 -31.47
C ILE A 507 -59.05 -29.57 -32.11
N ASP A 508 -59.04 -28.53 -31.29
CA ASP A 508 -58.54 -27.20 -31.64
C ASP A 508 -57.64 -26.68 -30.52
N ILE A 509 -56.88 -25.63 -30.79
CA ILE A 509 -55.93 -25.03 -29.84
C ILE A 509 -56.32 -23.57 -29.60
N LYS A 510 -56.86 -23.30 -28.42
CA LYS A 510 -57.40 -21.98 -28.07
C LYS A 510 -56.86 -21.48 -26.73
N VAL A 511 -57.02 -20.18 -26.47
CA VAL A 511 -57.00 -19.69 -25.08
C VAL A 511 -58.33 -20.13 -24.49
N ALA A 512 -58.30 -20.83 -23.37
CA ALA A 512 -59.51 -21.42 -22.80
C ALA A 512 -59.58 -21.27 -21.28
N GLU A 513 -60.80 -21.13 -20.78
CA GLU A 513 -61.12 -21.12 -19.35
C GLU A 513 -62.22 -22.16 -19.08
N PRO A 514 -62.01 -23.14 -18.18
CA PRO A 514 -60.79 -23.39 -17.41
C PRO A 514 -59.61 -23.83 -18.30
N PHE A 515 -58.38 -23.68 -17.81
CA PHE A 515 -57.19 -24.19 -18.50
C PHE A 515 -57.27 -25.72 -18.64
N GLY A 516 -57.21 -26.22 -19.88
CA GLY A 516 -57.03 -27.63 -20.21
C GLY A 516 -55.57 -28.04 -20.41
N ILE A 517 -55.37 -29.24 -20.94
CA ILE A 517 -54.04 -29.76 -21.32
C ILE A 517 -53.32 -28.75 -22.21
N ASN A 518 -52.05 -28.46 -21.90
CA ASN A 518 -51.23 -27.52 -22.67
C ASN A 518 -51.10 -27.98 -24.14
N ALA A 519 -51.21 -27.05 -25.08
CA ALA A 519 -51.07 -27.33 -26.52
C ALA A 519 -49.77 -28.08 -26.91
N SER A 520 -48.67 -27.90 -26.16
CA SER A 520 -47.41 -28.62 -26.38
C SER A 520 -47.52 -30.13 -26.16
N LYS A 521 -48.61 -30.59 -25.54
CA LYS A 521 -48.91 -31.99 -25.26
C LYS A 521 -49.88 -32.61 -26.27
N VAL A 522 -50.18 -31.90 -27.36
CA VAL A 522 -51.14 -32.37 -28.37
C VAL A 522 -50.83 -33.75 -28.92
N PHE A 523 -49.56 -34.03 -29.24
CA PHE A 523 -49.16 -35.34 -29.76
C PHE A 523 -49.16 -36.44 -28.70
N ASP A 524 -49.03 -36.09 -27.42
CA ASP A 524 -49.03 -37.05 -26.31
C ASP A 524 -50.44 -37.63 -26.07
N ILE A 525 -51.49 -36.95 -26.57
CA ILE A 525 -52.88 -37.33 -26.33
C ILE A 525 -53.59 -37.91 -27.56
N LEU A 526 -52.98 -37.83 -28.75
CA LEU A 526 -53.57 -38.42 -29.96
C LEU A 526 -53.67 -39.94 -29.79
N GLY A 527 -54.79 -40.52 -30.20
CA GLY A 527 -55.06 -41.95 -30.03
C GLY A 527 -55.65 -42.32 -28.67
N LEU A 528 -55.62 -41.44 -27.67
CA LEU A 528 -56.35 -41.66 -26.41
C LEU A 528 -57.86 -41.51 -26.62
N ARG A 529 -58.66 -42.17 -25.78
CA ARG A 529 -60.13 -42.06 -25.80
C ARG A 529 -60.63 -41.06 -24.77
N VAL A 530 -61.68 -40.33 -25.10
CA VAL A 530 -62.40 -39.52 -24.10
C VAL A 530 -63.26 -40.46 -23.22
N ASN A 531 -63.16 -40.35 -21.90
CA ASN A 531 -63.84 -41.24 -20.96
C ASN A 531 -65.22 -40.72 -20.50
N LYS A 532 -65.59 -39.53 -20.96
CA LYS A 532 -66.86 -38.84 -20.78
C LYS A 532 -67.23 -38.08 -22.07
N ASP A 533 -68.45 -37.59 -22.15
CA ASP A 533 -68.85 -36.66 -23.20
C ASP A 533 -68.19 -35.28 -22.97
N ILE A 534 -67.66 -34.67 -24.02
CA ILE A 534 -67.02 -33.35 -23.99
C ILE A 534 -67.73 -32.43 -24.99
N GLY A 535 -68.18 -31.27 -24.52
CA GLY A 535 -68.90 -30.29 -25.33
C GLY A 535 -68.03 -29.62 -26.40
N PHE A 536 -68.66 -29.01 -27.41
CA PHE A 536 -67.96 -28.14 -28.35
C PHE A 536 -67.27 -27.00 -27.60
N ASP A 537 -66.00 -26.76 -27.93
CA ASP A 537 -65.14 -25.72 -27.37
C ASP A 537 -64.75 -25.90 -25.89
N GLU A 538 -65.12 -27.02 -25.27
CA GLU A 538 -64.68 -27.33 -23.91
C GLU A 538 -63.19 -27.72 -23.87
N SER A 539 -62.52 -27.30 -22.80
CA SER A 539 -61.13 -27.69 -22.54
C SER A 539 -61.03 -29.16 -22.18
N ILE A 540 -60.13 -29.86 -22.86
CA ILE A 540 -59.82 -31.26 -22.58
C ILE A 540 -58.84 -31.32 -21.41
N GLN A 541 -59.18 -32.06 -20.36
CA GLN A 541 -58.33 -32.32 -19.19
C GLN A 541 -57.69 -33.71 -19.29
N PHE A 542 -56.56 -33.94 -18.60
CA PHE A 542 -55.95 -35.28 -18.56
C PHE A 542 -56.90 -36.33 -17.96
N ASP A 543 -57.70 -35.93 -16.98
CA ASP A 543 -58.70 -36.79 -16.34
C ASP A 543 -59.87 -37.15 -17.27
N ASP A 544 -60.00 -36.48 -18.42
CA ASP A 544 -61.02 -36.78 -19.43
C ASP A 544 -60.57 -37.90 -20.37
N LEU A 545 -59.32 -38.37 -20.26
CA LEU A 545 -58.70 -39.32 -21.19
C LEU A 545 -58.46 -40.69 -20.55
N CYS A 546 -58.59 -41.75 -21.34
CA CYS A 546 -58.17 -43.10 -20.96
C CYS A 546 -57.39 -43.77 -22.10
N GLN A 547 -56.54 -44.74 -21.74
CA GLN A 547 -55.82 -45.55 -22.73
C GLN A 547 -56.80 -46.43 -23.52
N THR A 548 -56.42 -46.74 -24.75
CA THR A 548 -57.08 -47.75 -25.56
C THR A 548 -56.71 -49.14 -25.04
N ASP A 549 -57.70 -49.94 -24.63
CA ASP A 549 -57.52 -51.39 -24.42
C ASP A 549 -57.02 -52.10 -25.69
#